data_AF-A0A350V216-F1
#
_entry.id   AF-A0A350V216-F1
#
_cell.length_a   1.000
_cell.length_b   1.000
_cell.length_c   1.000
_cell.angle_alpha   90.00
_cell.angle_beta   90.00
_cell.angle_gamma   90.00
#
_symmetry.space_group_name_H-M   'P 1'
#
loop_
_entity.id
_entity.type
_entity.pdbx_description
1 polymer ?
#
loop_
_entity_poly.entity_id
_entity_poly.type
_entity_poly.pdbx_seq_one_letter_code
_entity_poly.pdbx_strand_id
1 'polypeptide(L)'
;MKNYRIFTFLLFLLIAATANAQFMQAGLSERLYNSLKLTGKNDYIKVMIVMKDQVDIAALDKHLYEINASAEYRAKTVITSLMDKAASTQGPLLGYLAESSVSGNVLSYKPFWVTNFIWAEVKPDVVYSIAGRMDVAEMDIDAELDYDRPVAFEPAGEKDASSESGLKVINAHKMWEIGITGDGRLVM
;
A
#
# COMPACT_ATOMS: atom_id res chain seq x y z
N MET A 1 -18.86 -13.24 -55.11
CA MET A 1 -18.62 -14.14 -53.95
C MET A 1 -17.16 -14.23 -53.48
N LYS A 2 -16.15 -14.09 -54.35
CA LYS A 2 -14.72 -14.19 -53.96
C LYS A 2 -14.21 -13.02 -53.09
N ASN A 3 -14.73 -11.81 -53.33
CA ASN A 3 -14.29 -10.59 -52.63
C ASN A 3 -14.83 -10.46 -51.20
N TYR A 4 -15.99 -11.04 -50.91
CA TYR A 4 -16.56 -11.06 -49.55
C TYR A 4 -15.73 -11.95 -48.61
N ARG A 5 -15.19 -13.07 -49.11
CA ARG A 5 -14.34 -13.96 -48.30
C ARG A 5 -13.01 -13.31 -47.91
N ILE A 6 -12.40 -12.54 -48.81
CA ILE A 6 -11.17 -11.78 -48.54
C ILE A 6 -11.44 -10.66 -47.54
N PHE A 7 -12.57 -9.95 -47.69
CA PHE A 7 -12.97 -8.88 -46.76
C PHE A 7 -13.27 -9.42 -45.37
N THR A 8 -13.94 -10.57 -45.27
CA THR A 8 -14.23 -11.23 -43.98
C THR A 8 -12.96 -11.75 -43.31
N PHE A 9 -11.98 -12.23 -44.09
CA PHE A 9 -10.69 -12.71 -43.56
C PHE A 9 -9.80 -11.54 -43.07
N LEU A 10 -9.78 -10.42 -43.79
CA LEU A 10 -9.09 -9.19 -43.36
C LEU A 10 -9.74 -8.56 -42.12
N LEU A 11 -11.07 -8.60 -42.01
CA LEU A 11 -11.78 -8.13 -40.82
C LEU A 11 -11.49 -9.01 -39.59
N PHE A 12 -11.37 -10.33 -39.77
CA PHE A 12 -10.98 -11.27 -38.69
C PHE A 12 -9.53 -11.07 -38.24
N LEU A 13 -8.63 -10.75 -39.17
CA LEU A 13 -7.21 -10.47 -38.89
C LEU A 13 -7.02 -9.12 -38.18
N LEU A 14 -7.87 -8.12 -38.46
CA LEU A 14 -7.88 -6.83 -37.76
C LEU A 14 -8.36 -6.96 -36.31
N ILE A 15 -9.39 -7.80 -36.05
CA ILE A 15 -9.92 -8.06 -34.71
C ILE A 15 -8.92 -8.89 -33.88
N ALA A 16 -8.19 -9.82 -34.51
CA ALA A 16 -7.12 -10.58 -33.83
C ALA A 16 -5.88 -9.73 -33.50
N ALA A 17 -5.59 -8.68 -34.27
CA ALA A 17 -4.46 -7.78 -34.02
C ALA A 17 -4.72 -6.77 -32.89
N THR A 18 -5.99 -6.44 -32.59
CA THR A 18 -6.34 -5.54 -31.48
C THR A 18 -6.45 -6.22 -30.11
N ALA A 19 -6.44 -7.56 -30.06
CA ALA A 19 -6.57 -8.30 -28.80
C ALA A 19 -5.30 -8.31 -27.92
N ASN A 20 -4.15 -7.86 -28.45
CA ASN A 20 -2.87 -7.90 -27.74
C ASN A 20 -2.41 -6.53 -27.18
N ALA A 21 -3.29 -5.52 -27.17
CA ALA A 21 -2.92 -4.17 -26.77
C ALA A 21 -3.81 -3.60 -25.64
N GLN A 22 -4.19 -4.41 -24.65
CA GLN A 22 -4.74 -3.93 -23.39
C GLN A 22 -4.34 -4.84 -22.23
N PHE A 23 -3.07 -4.77 -21.82
CA PHE A 23 -2.64 -5.26 -20.50
C PHE A 23 -1.78 -4.19 -19.82
N MET A 24 -2.42 -3.09 -19.42
CA MET A 24 -1.92 -2.26 -18.31
C MET A 24 -2.78 -2.58 -17.08
N GLN A 25 -2.76 -3.84 -16.63
CA GLN A 25 -3.79 -4.32 -15.72
C GLN A 25 -3.47 -4.17 -14.23
N ALA A 26 -2.29 -3.63 -13.90
CA ALA A 26 -2.02 -2.87 -12.67
C ALA A 26 -1.25 -1.61 -13.05
N GLY A 27 -1.58 -0.48 -12.41
CA GLY A 27 -0.76 0.72 -12.51
C GLY A 27 0.57 0.49 -11.82
N LEU A 28 1.64 0.20 -12.56
CA LEU A 28 2.99 0.32 -12.02
C LEU A 28 3.24 1.81 -11.79
N SER A 29 3.58 2.19 -10.56
CA SER A 29 4.00 3.56 -10.28
C SER A 29 5.26 3.89 -11.10
N GLU A 30 5.45 5.18 -11.43
CA GLU A 30 6.68 5.62 -12.10
C GLU A 30 7.93 5.29 -11.29
N ARG A 31 7.83 5.35 -9.96
CA ARG A 31 8.92 5.05 -9.03
C ARG A 31 9.33 3.58 -9.11
N LEU A 32 8.35 2.68 -9.08
CA LEU A 32 8.58 1.25 -9.22
C LEU A 32 9.15 0.93 -10.61
N TYR A 33 8.57 1.51 -11.66
CA TYR A 33 9.06 1.33 -13.02
C TYR A 33 10.52 1.78 -13.19
N ASN A 34 10.91 2.91 -12.62
CA ASN A 34 12.28 3.40 -12.67
C ASN A 34 13.22 2.52 -11.83
N SER A 35 12.78 2.03 -10.67
CA SER A 35 13.57 1.11 -9.86
C SER A 35 13.83 -0.22 -10.58
N LEU A 36 12.81 -0.79 -11.23
CA LEU A 36 12.95 -2.04 -12.02
C LEU A 36 13.99 -1.95 -13.14
N LYS A 37 14.25 -0.75 -13.69
CA LYS A 37 15.31 -0.56 -14.70
C LYS A 37 16.72 -0.66 -14.11
N LEU A 38 16.87 -0.37 -12.83
CA LEU A 38 18.13 -0.35 -12.11
C LEU A 38 18.39 -1.68 -11.38
N THR A 39 17.34 -2.44 -11.05
CA THR A 39 17.42 -3.74 -10.39
C THR A 39 17.89 -4.84 -11.34
N GLY A 40 18.88 -5.64 -10.91
CA GLY A 40 19.31 -6.82 -11.65
C GLY A 40 18.23 -7.90 -11.70
N LYS A 41 18.22 -8.73 -12.76
CA LYS A 41 17.20 -9.78 -12.95
C LYS A 41 17.08 -10.78 -11.79
N ASN A 42 18.19 -11.01 -11.07
CA ASN A 42 18.26 -11.94 -9.96
C ASN A 42 18.18 -11.26 -8.59
N ASP A 43 18.13 -9.93 -8.57
CA ASP A 43 18.00 -9.15 -7.34
C ASP A 43 16.54 -9.08 -6.91
N TYR A 44 16.32 -8.76 -5.64
CA TYR A 44 14.99 -8.57 -5.08
C TYR A 44 14.64 -7.09 -4.99
N ILE A 45 13.36 -6.80 -5.19
CA ILE A 45 12.76 -5.49 -4.99
C ILE A 45 11.58 -5.64 -4.03
N LYS A 46 11.47 -4.69 -3.10
CA LYS A 46 10.36 -4.61 -2.15
C LYS A 46 9.23 -3.80 -2.76
N VAL A 47 8.04 -4.40 -2.82
CA VAL A 47 6.88 -3.82 -3.48
C VAL A 47 5.65 -3.86 -2.58
N MET A 48 4.81 -2.85 -2.72
CA MET A 48 3.46 -2.81 -2.18
C MET A 48 2.49 -3.10 -3.32
N ILE A 49 1.61 -4.08 -3.13
CA ILE A 49 0.64 -4.54 -4.12
C ILE A 49 -0.76 -4.25 -3.59
N VAL A 50 -1.39 -3.22 -4.15
CA VAL A 50 -2.74 -2.79 -3.74
C VAL A 50 -3.78 -3.64 -4.47
N MET A 51 -4.66 -4.30 -3.72
CA MET A 51 -5.75 -5.08 -4.31
C MET A 51 -6.79 -4.16 -4.94
N LYS A 52 -7.40 -4.62 -6.03
CA LYS A 52 -8.40 -3.82 -6.77
C LYS A 52 -9.73 -3.69 -6.04
N ASP A 53 -10.19 -4.76 -5.42
CA ASP A 53 -11.44 -4.76 -4.67
C ASP A 53 -11.19 -4.25 -3.24
N GLN A 54 -11.71 -3.07 -2.94
CA GLN A 54 -11.54 -2.36 -1.67
C GLN A 54 -12.91 -2.17 -1.00
N VAL A 55 -12.93 -2.00 0.32
CA VAL A 55 -14.15 -1.53 1.00
C VAL A 55 -14.41 -0.09 0.57
N ASP A 56 -15.65 0.21 0.19
CA ASP A 56 -16.07 1.60 0.01
C ASP A 56 -16.24 2.27 1.38
N ILE A 57 -15.12 2.79 1.90
CA ILE A 57 -15.07 3.43 3.21
C ILE A 57 -15.92 4.70 3.26
N ALA A 58 -16.05 5.43 2.15
CA ALA A 58 -16.89 6.63 2.10
C ALA A 58 -18.37 6.28 2.28
N ALA A 59 -18.85 5.24 1.58
CA ALA A 59 -20.21 4.75 1.75
C ALA A 59 -20.46 4.16 3.15
N LEU A 60 -19.50 3.38 3.68
CA LEU A 60 -19.60 2.81 5.02
C LEU A 60 -19.64 3.89 6.11
N ASP A 61 -18.78 4.90 6.00
CA ASP A 61 -18.73 6.03 6.92
C ASP A 61 -20.05 6.80 6.92
N LYS A 62 -20.57 7.12 5.73
CA LYS A 62 -21.87 7.78 5.57
C LYS A 62 -22.99 6.99 6.25
N HIS A 63 -23.08 5.68 6.01
CA HIS A 63 -24.07 4.82 6.65
C HIS A 63 -23.95 4.84 8.18
N LEU A 64 -22.74 4.70 8.73
CA LEU A 64 -22.49 4.71 10.17
C LEU A 64 -22.85 6.06 10.82
N TYR A 65 -22.68 7.17 10.09
CA TYR A 65 -23.17 8.49 10.52
C TYR A 65 -24.69 8.57 10.54
N GLU A 66 -25.37 8.10 9.49
CA GLU A 66 -26.84 8.15 9.38
C GLU A 66 -27.55 7.41 10.52
N ILE A 67 -26.98 6.30 10.99
CA ILE A 67 -27.54 5.52 12.10
C ILE A 67 -27.08 6.00 13.49
N ASN A 68 -26.33 7.09 13.60
CA ASN A 68 -25.70 7.56 14.84
C ASN A 68 -24.97 6.42 15.59
N ALA A 69 -24.15 5.66 14.87
CA ALA A 69 -23.43 4.52 15.41
C ALA A 69 -22.59 4.91 16.64
N SER A 70 -22.64 4.08 17.69
CA SER A 70 -21.70 4.22 18.82
C SER A 70 -20.26 4.03 18.36
N ALA A 71 -19.30 4.61 19.08
CA ALA A 71 -17.88 4.47 18.76
C ALA A 71 -17.45 2.99 18.70
N GLU A 72 -17.95 2.16 19.61
CA GLU A 72 -17.70 0.72 19.64
C GLU A 72 -18.26 0.01 18.41
N TYR A 73 -19.52 0.28 18.06
CA TYR A 73 -20.17 -0.34 16.90
C TYR A 73 -19.48 0.06 15.59
N ARG A 74 -19.12 1.34 15.46
CA ARG A 74 -18.34 1.85 14.33
C ARG A 74 -17.00 1.13 14.20
N ALA A 75 -16.22 1.07 15.28
CA ALA A 75 -14.91 0.42 15.27
C ALA A 75 -15.02 -1.06 14.85
N LYS A 76 -15.95 -1.81 15.47
CA LYS A 76 -16.18 -3.21 15.14
C LYS A 76 -16.57 -3.39 13.67
N THR A 77 -17.51 -2.59 13.18
CA THR A 77 -18.02 -2.69 11.80
C THR A 77 -16.93 -2.42 10.78
N VAL A 78 -16.14 -1.35 10.96
CA VAL A 78 -15.05 -0.99 10.05
C VAL A 78 -13.97 -2.07 10.05
N ILE A 79 -13.51 -2.50 11.24
CA ILE A 79 -12.47 -3.53 11.36
C ILE A 79 -12.91 -4.82 10.68
N THR A 80 -14.10 -5.32 11.00
CA THR A 80 -14.61 -6.57 10.40
C THR A 80 -14.76 -6.44 8.89
N SER A 81 -15.31 -5.33 8.39
CA SER A 81 -15.49 -5.11 6.95
C SER A 81 -14.15 -5.15 6.18
N LEU A 82 -13.12 -4.51 6.72
CA LEU A 82 -11.79 -4.48 6.12
C LEU A 82 -11.10 -5.85 6.17
N MET A 83 -11.17 -6.54 7.32
CA MET A 83 -10.62 -7.89 7.48
C MET A 83 -11.29 -8.89 6.53
N ASP A 84 -12.62 -8.87 6.45
CA ASP A 84 -13.40 -9.76 5.57
C ASP A 84 -13.09 -9.49 4.10
N LYS A 85 -12.97 -8.21 3.71
CA LYS A 85 -12.57 -7.83 2.35
C LYS A 85 -11.21 -8.44 2.02
N ALA A 86 -10.20 -8.21 2.85
CA ALA A 86 -8.86 -8.75 2.62
C ALA A 86 -8.84 -10.29 2.56
N ALA A 87 -9.53 -10.96 3.48
CA ALA A 87 -9.62 -12.41 3.50
C ALA A 87 -10.28 -12.98 2.22
N SER A 88 -11.30 -12.30 1.70
CA SER A 88 -12.01 -12.74 0.49
C SER A 88 -11.25 -12.48 -0.81
N THR A 89 -10.35 -11.49 -0.85
CA THR A 89 -9.69 -11.05 -2.10
C THR A 89 -8.23 -11.49 -2.23
N GLN A 90 -7.48 -11.63 -1.14
CA GLN A 90 -6.02 -11.83 -1.21
C GLN A 90 -5.59 -13.27 -1.53
N GLY A 91 -6.47 -14.26 -1.30
CA GLY A 91 -6.15 -15.69 -1.42
C GLY A 91 -5.45 -16.09 -2.73
N PRO A 92 -5.99 -15.73 -3.91
CA PRO A 92 -5.37 -16.09 -5.20
C PRO A 92 -3.95 -15.55 -5.40
N LEU A 93 -3.67 -14.31 -4.95
CA LEU A 93 -2.34 -13.72 -5.07
C LEU A 93 -1.37 -14.30 -4.03
N LEU A 94 -1.84 -14.56 -2.81
CA LEU A 94 -1.03 -15.24 -1.79
C LEU A 94 -0.63 -16.66 -2.22
N GLY A 95 -1.52 -17.40 -2.88
CA GLY A 95 -1.20 -18.70 -3.48
C GLY A 95 -0.08 -18.59 -4.52
N TYR A 96 -0.20 -17.63 -5.44
CA TYR A 96 0.83 -17.38 -6.46
C TYR A 96 2.20 -17.00 -5.84
N LEU A 97 2.21 -16.16 -4.81
CA LEU A 97 3.44 -15.77 -4.11
C LEU A 97 4.07 -16.96 -3.38
N ALA A 98 3.26 -17.82 -2.76
CA ALA A 98 3.73 -19.04 -2.11
C ALA A 98 4.38 -20.01 -3.12
N GLU A 99 3.75 -20.25 -4.26
CA GLU A 99 4.29 -21.09 -5.34
C GLU A 99 5.60 -20.51 -5.89
N SER A 100 5.65 -19.19 -6.13
CA SER A 100 6.83 -18.49 -6.65
C SER A 100 7.99 -18.45 -5.65
N SER A 101 7.69 -18.58 -4.35
CA SER A 101 8.70 -18.68 -3.30
C SER A 101 9.47 -20.00 -3.37
N VAL A 102 8.81 -21.10 -3.75
CA VAL A 102 9.45 -22.42 -3.93
C VAL A 102 10.54 -22.38 -4.99
N SER A 103 10.36 -21.58 -6.05
CA SER A 103 11.36 -21.39 -7.10
C SER A 103 12.42 -20.31 -6.79
N GLY A 104 12.41 -19.73 -5.59
CA GLY A 104 13.35 -18.68 -5.20
C GLY A 104 13.16 -17.35 -5.95
N ASN A 105 11.93 -17.06 -6.38
CA ASN A 105 11.59 -15.80 -7.04
C ASN A 105 10.90 -14.80 -6.10
N VAL A 106 10.43 -15.29 -4.94
CA VAL A 106 9.84 -14.51 -3.85
C VAL A 106 10.62 -14.84 -2.58
N LEU A 107 11.28 -13.83 -2.00
CA LEU A 107 12.04 -13.98 -0.77
C LEU A 107 11.13 -13.93 0.46
N SER A 108 10.19 -12.98 0.49
CA SER A 108 9.23 -12.82 1.58
C SER A 108 7.97 -12.10 1.12
N TYR A 109 6.86 -12.31 1.82
CA TYR A 109 5.62 -11.56 1.60
C TYR A 109 4.79 -11.46 2.88
N LYS A 110 3.98 -10.41 2.97
CA LYS A 110 3.13 -10.13 4.13
C LYS A 110 1.80 -9.49 3.70
N PRO A 111 0.65 -10.12 3.99
CA PRO A 111 -0.66 -9.52 3.77
C PRO A 111 -0.99 -8.45 4.81
N PHE A 112 -1.70 -7.41 4.39
CA PHE A 112 -2.25 -6.35 5.24
C PHE A 112 -3.72 -6.11 4.90
N TRP A 113 -4.56 -6.03 5.93
CA TRP A 113 -6.01 -5.93 5.75
C TRP A 113 -6.55 -4.50 5.74
N VAL A 114 -5.88 -3.56 6.41
CA VAL A 114 -6.41 -2.18 6.62
C VAL A 114 -6.65 -1.46 5.29
N THR A 115 -5.71 -1.56 4.35
CA THR A 115 -5.80 -0.98 3.00
C THR A 115 -5.88 -2.07 1.92
N ASN A 116 -6.19 -3.30 2.34
CA ASN A 116 -6.23 -4.50 1.49
C ASN A 116 -5.06 -4.53 0.47
N PHE A 117 -3.84 -4.68 0.97
CA PHE A 117 -2.63 -4.75 0.15
C PHE A 117 -1.71 -5.87 0.63
N ILE A 118 -0.76 -6.26 -0.21
CA ILE A 118 0.27 -7.23 0.12
C ILE A 118 1.64 -6.58 -0.10
N TRP A 119 2.49 -6.64 0.91
CA TRP A 119 3.90 -6.33 0.77
C TRP A 119 4.64 -7.59 0.32
N ALA A 120 5.60 -7.46 -0.59
CA ALA A 120 6.42 -8.59 -1.01
C ALA A 120 7.82 -8.16 -1.42
N GLU A 121 8.79 -9.04 -1.22
CA GLU A 121 10.16 -8.92 -1.70
C GLU A 121 10.39 -9.98 -2.79
N VAL A 122 10.45 -9.53 -4.04
CA VAL A 122 10.31 -10.38 -5.22
C VAL A 122 11.31 -10.00 -6.31
N LYS A 123 11.57 -10.92 -7.24
CA LYS A 123 12.36 -10.60 -8.46
C LYS A 123 11.54 -9.80 -9.48
N PRO A 124 12.19 -9.04 -10.38
CA PRO A 124 11.51 -8.24 -11.40
C PRO A 124 10.46 -8.99 -12.23
N ASP A 125 10.72 -10.24 -12.62
CA ASP A 125 9.77 -11.03 -13.43
C ASP A 125 8.44 -11.31 -12.69
N VAL A 126 8.49 -11.43 -11.35
CA VAL A 126 7.31 -11.57 -10.51
C VAL A 126 6.52 -10.26 -10.50
N VAL A 127 7.19 -9.10 -10.46
CA VAL A 127 6.52 -7.80 -10.53
C VAL A 127 5.73 -7.66 -11.83
N TYR A 128 6.33 -7.99 -12.98
CA TYR A 128 5.62 -7.95 -14.26
C TYR A 128 4.45 -8.94 -14.33
N SER A 129 4.61 -10.12 -13.74
CA SER A 129 3.54 -11.13 -13.67
C SER A 129 2.36 -10.65 -12.82
N ILE A 130 2.62 -10.03 -11.68
CA ILE A 130 1.59 -9.46 -10.80
C ILE A 130 0.91 -8.26 -11.46
N ALA A 131 1.66 -7.43 -12.17
CA ALA A 131 1.12 -6.27 -12.88
C ALA A 131 0.15 -6.64 -14.02
N GLY A 132 0.16 -7.89 -14.48
CA GLY A 132 -0.80 -8.40 -15.45
C GLY A 132 -2.12 -8.89 -14.84
N ARG A 133 -2.25 -8.94 -13.51
CA ARG A 133 -3.41 -9.54 -12.85
C ARG A 133 -4.60 -8.58 -12.77
N MET A 134 -5.80 -9.14 -12.90
CA MET A 134 -7.05 -8.37 -12.86
C MET A 134 -7.48 -7.94 -11.46
N ASP A 135 -6.96 -8.60 -10.43
CA ASP A 135 -7.28 -8.38 -9.01
C ASP A 135 -6.32 -7.40 -8.32
N VAL A 136 -5.36 -6.84 -9.06
CA VAL A 136 -4.40 -5.82 -8.59
C VAL A 136 -4.82 -4.46 -9.17
N ALA A 137 -4.86 -3.42 -8.34
CA ALA A 137 -5.10 -2.05 -8.79
C ALA A 137 -3.79 -1.34 -9.14
N GLU A 138 -2.83 -1.39 -8.21
CA GLU A 138 -1.62 -0.60 -8.28
C GLU A 138 -0.48 -1.36 -7.62
N MET A 139 0.74 -1.13 -8.13
CA MET A 139 1.95 -1.56 -7.48
C MET A 139 2.92 -0.40 -7.36
N ASP A 140 3.53 -0.29 -6.19
CA ASP A 140 4.54 0.73 -5.91
C ASP A 140 5.73 0.10 -5.19
N ILE A 141 6.85 0.81 -5.19
CA ILE A 141 8.05 0.43 -4.46
C ILE A 141 7.87 0.75 -2.97
N ASP A 142 8.32 -0.16 -2.11
CA ASP A 142 8.54 0.13 -0.69
C ASP A 142 9.85 0.93 -0.56
N ALA A 143 9.73 2.25 -0.66
CA ALA A 143 10.86 3.17 -0.68
C ALA A 143 11.46 3.35 0.72
N GLU A 144 12.79 3.44 0.77
CA GLU A 144 13.48 3.85 2.00
C GLU A 144 13.16 5.32 2.31
N LEU A 145 12.80 5.58 3.56
CA LEU A 145 12.63 6.93 4.09
C LEU A 145 13.90 7.33 4.85
N ASP A 146 14.45 8.49 4.52
CA ASP A 146 15.50 9.13 5.32
C ASP A 146 14.88 10.29 6.12
N TYR A 147 15.46 10.60 7.28
CA TYR A 147 15.00 11.67 8.14
C TYR A 147 15.95 12.87 8.09
N ASP A 148 15.40 14.06 8.36
CA ASP A 148 16.21 15.26 8.46
C ASP A 148 17.15 15.16 9.65
N ARG A 149 18.45 15.03 9.36
CA ARG A 149 19.47 14.86 10.40
C ARG A 149 19.70 16.19 11.12
N PRO A 150 19.98 16.16 12.45
CA PRO A 150 20.39 17.35 13.17
C PRO A 150 21.61 17.98 12.51
N VAL A 151 21.56 19.30 12.31
CA VAL A 151 22.68 20.06 11.72
C VAL A 151 23.87 20.20 12.67
N ALA A 152 23.64 20.02 13.98
CA ALA A 152 24.66 20.10 15.02
C ALA A 152 24.30 19.19 16.21
N PHE A 153 25.33 18.70 16.88
CA PHE A 153 25.23 17.99 18.15
C PHE A 153 26.04 18.75 19.18
N GLU A 154 25.36 19.40 20.11
CA GLU A 154 25.99 20.05 21.26
C GLU A 154 25.77 19.19 22.51
N PRO A 155 26.77 19.06 23.39
CA PRO A 155 26.56 18.41 24.68
C PRO A 155 25.49 19.17 25.46
N ALA A 156 24.63 18.44 26.17
CA ALA A 156 23.65 19.05 27.05
C ALA A 156 24.38 19.91 28.10
N GLY A 157 23.98 21.18 28.23
CA GLY A 157 24.49 22.07 29.27
C GLY A 157 24.13 21.58 30.70
N GLU A 158 24.65 22.26 31.72
CA GLU A 158 24.26 22.00 33.10
C GLU A 158 22.73 22.10 33.25
N LYS A 159 22.11 21.06 33.84
CA LYS A 159 20.66 20.99 34.00
C LYS A 159 20.20 21.98 35.07
N ASP A 160 19.72 23.14 34.63
CA ASP A 160 18.80 23.92 35.45
C ASP A 160 17.44 23.20 35.47
N ALA A 161 16.79 23.12 36.64
CA ALA A 161 15.47 22.52 36.80
C ALA A 161 14.32 23.31 36.10
N SER A 162 14.66 24.20 35.17
CA SER A 162 13.72 25.08 34.47
C SER A 162 13.30 24.50 33.12
N SER A 163 12.06 24.78 32.70
CA SER A 163 11.58 24.34 31.38
C SER A 163 12.36 25.03 30.25
N GLU A 164 12.72 24.25 29.23
CA GLU A 164 13.36 24.75 28.01
C GLU A 164 12.53 25.83 27.33
N SER A 165 13.20 26.73 26.58
CA SER A 165 12.54 27.86 25.92
C SER A 165 11.41 27.41 24.99
N GLY A 166 11.61 26.33 24.22
CA GLY A 166 10.56 25.77 23.34
C GLY A 166 9.31 25.35 24.12
N LEU A 167 9.48 24.70 25.27
CA LEU A 167 8.39 24.29 26.16
C LEU A 167 7.66 25.48 26.78
N LYS A 168 8.39 26.57 27.05
CA LYS A 168 7.80 27.84 27.52
C LYS A 168 6.97 28.51 26.43
N VAL A 169 7.48 28.56 25.20
CA VAL A 169 6.80 29.16 24.04
C VAL A 169 5.46 28.47 23.75
N ILE A 170 5.41 27.14 23.81
CA ILE A 170 4.16 26.38 23.62
C ILE A 170 3.29 26.28 24.89
N ASN A 171 3.67 26.97 25.98
CA ASN A 171 2.98 26.95 27.28
C ASN A 171 2.85 25.56 27.93
N ALA A 172 3.71 24.59 27.61
CA ALA A 172 3.67 23.26 28.23
C ALA A 172 3.81 23.33 29.76
N HIS A 173 4.70 24.21 30.24
CA HIS A 173 4.88 24.48 31.68
C HIS A 173 3.58 24.85 32.42
N LYS A 174 2.70 25.63 31.80
CA LYS A 174 1.41 26.04 32.41
C LYS A 174 0.46 24.86 32.59
N MET A 175 0.53 23.85 31.70
CA MET A 175 -0.26 22.62 31.85
C MET A 175 0.26 21.79 33.02
N TRP A 176 1.58 21.73 33.21
CA TRP A 176 2.21 21.05 34.34
C TRP A 176 1.91 21.72 35.68
N GLU A 177 1.86 23.06 35.71
CA GLU A 177 1.47 23.84 36.90
C GLU A 177 0.06 23.49 37.39
N ILE A 178 -0.86 23.14 36.48
CA ILE A 178 -2.22 22.69 36.82
C ILE A 178 -2.35 21.16 36.93
N GLY A 179 -1.22 20.43 36.92
CA GLY A 179 -1.17 18.98 37.13
C GLY A 179 -1.44 18.13 35.88
N ILE A 180 -1.55 18.73 34.69
CA ILE A 180 -1.75 18.00 33.43
C ILE A 180 -0.38 17.71 32.81
N THR A 181 0.16 16.51 33.06
CA THR A 181 1.52 16.12 32.65
C THR A 181 1.57 15.23 31.41
N GLY A 182 0.42 14.69 30.98
CA GLY A 182 0.38 13.64 29.97
C GLY A 182 0.54 12.22 30.53
N ASP A 183 0.59 12.06 31.86
CA ASP A 183 0.63 10.75 32.49
C ASP A 183 -0.56 9.87 32.06
N GLY A 184 -0.29 8.60 31.80
CA GLY A 184 -1.26 7.64 31.25
C GLY A 184 -1.68 7.88 29.79
N ARG A 185 -1.07 8.82 29.05
CA ARG A 185 -1.31 9.01 27.61
C ARG A 185 -0.29 8.22 26.79
N LEU A 186 -0.79 7.45 25.82
CA LEU A 186 0.02 6.85 24.77
C LEU A 186 0.19 7.86 23.63
N VAL A 187 1.43 8.17 23.26
CA VAL A 187 1.76 8.94 22.05
C VAL A 187 2.54 8.01 21.15
N MET A 188 2.03 7.79 19.93
CA MET A 188 2.62 6.91 18.91
C MET A 188 2.96 7.73 17.67
#